data_AF-A0A2N7RPC7-F1
#
_entry.id   AF-A0A2N7RPC7-F1
#
_cell.length_a   1.000
_cell.length_b   1.000
_cell.length_c   1.000
_cell.angle_alpha   90.00
_cell.angle_beta   90.00
_cell.angle_gamma   90.00
#
_symmetry.space_group_name_H-M   'P 1'
#
loop_
_entity.id
_entity.type
_entity.pdbx_description
1 polymer ?
#
loop_
_entity_poly.entity_id
_entity_poly.type
_entity_poly.pdbx_seq_one_letter_code
_entity_poly.pdbx_strand_id
1 'polypeptide(L)'
;MVTAEAMKSQIGSGALPVDQLPSFGLAIRSAPGSRLSNPLGVLEQRLRALPRPVIGRIGQDALWLDLRCLEAAHETAFIAQLAELTA
;
A
#
# COMPACT_ATOMS: atom_id res chain seq x y z
N MET A 1 2.19 7.95 9.59
CA MET A 1 0.98 7.49 10.30
C MET A 1 0.33 6.40 9.47
N VAL A 2 -0.15 5.33 10.09
CA VAL A 2 -0.86 4.23 9.43
C VAL A 2 -2.27 4.15 10.01
N THR A 3 -3.27 4.09 9.16
CA THR A 3 -4.69 3.96 9.52
C THR A 3 -5.36 2.91 8.64
N ALA A 4 -6.42 2.30 9.15
CA ALA A 4 -7.23 1.36 8.38
C ALA A 4 -8.51 2.09 7.92
N GLU A 5 -8.72 2.20 6.61
CA GLU A 5 -9.72 3.08 6.00
C GLU A 5 -10.52 2.39 4.90
N ALA A 6 -11.79 2.79 4.77
CA ALA A 6 -12.63 2.40 3.65
C ALA A 6 -12.08 3.00 2.36
N MET A 7 -12.03 2.20 1.30
CA MET A 7 -11.52 2.63 0.01
C MET A 7 -12.30 1.98 -1.13
N LYS A 8 -11.98 2.37 -2.36
CA LYS A 8 -12.50 1.72 -3.56
C LYS A 8 -11.37 0.97 -4.25
N SER A 9 -11.63 -0.29 -4.58
CA SER A 9 -10.73 -1.14 -5.35
C SER A 9 -11.11 -1.05 -6.83
N GLN A 10 -10.11 -1.01 -7.70
CA GLN A 10 -10.31 -1.04 -9.14
C GLN A 10 -10.30 -2.48 -9.63
N ILE A 11 -11.33 -2.89 -10.36
CA ILE A 11 -11.32 -4.16 -11.10
C ILE A 11 -10.69 -3.92 -12.48
N GLY A 12 -9.69 -4.71 -12.86
CA GLY A 12 -9.15 -4.74 -14.22
C GLY A 12 -8.02 -3.74 -14.51
N SER A 13 -7.22 -4.05 -15.54
CA SER A 13 -5.95 -3.38 -15.87
C SER A 13 -6.06 -2.00 -16.52
N GLY A 14 -7.26 -1.39 -16.54
CA GLY A 14 -7.47 0.00 -17.00
C GLY A 14 -7.99 0.19 -18.43
N ALA A 15 -8.51 -0.85 -19.09
CA ALA A 15 -8.96 -0.79 -20.48
C ALA A 15 -10.48 -0.49 -20.70
N LEU A 16 -11.28 -0.46 -19.63
CA LEU A 16 -12.74 -0.22 -19.68
C LEU A 16 -13.15 0.71 -18.53
N PRO A 17 -14.35 1.34 -18.54
CA PRO A 17 -14.88 1.98 -17.35
C PRO A 17 -14.98 0.93 -16.24
N VAL A 18 -14.00 0.96 -15.35
CA VAL A 18 -13.77 -0.06 -14.34
C VAL A 18 -14.74 0.16 -13.19
N ASP A 19 -15.61 -0.82 -12.97
CA ASP A 19 -16.43 -0.85 -11.76
C ASP A 19 -15.51 -0.83 -10.55
N GLN A 20 -15.80 0.10 -9.64
CA GLN A 20 -15.07 0.25 -8.40
C GLN A 20 -15.83 -0.47 -7.29
N LEU A 21 -15.18 -1.43 -6.65
CA LEU A 21 -15.78 -2.17 -5.54
C LEU A 21 -15.42 -1.52 -4.21
N PRO A 22 -16.38 -1.38 -3.27
CA PRO A 22 -16.06 -1.02 -1.88
C PRO A 22 -15.02 -1.98 -1.33
N SER A 23 -13.97 -1.49 -0.69
CA SER A 23 -12.89 -2.27 -0.09
C SER A 23 -12.41 -1.62 1.21
N PHE A 24 -11.42 -2.23 1.84
CA PHE A 24 -10.76 -1.71 3.04
C PHE A 24 -9.25 -1.90 2.91
N GLY A 25 -8.48 -0.90 3.33
CA GLY A 25 -7.04 -0.90 3.13
C GLY A 25 -6.28 -0.17 4.22
N LEU A 26 -4.96 -0.30 4.18
CA LEU A 26 -4.05 0.48 5.00
C LEU A 26 -3.69 1.78 4.26
N ALA A 27 -3.97 2.92 4.88
CA ALA A 27 -3.56 4.24 4.42
C ALA A 27 -2.30 4.65 5.18
N ILE A 28 -1.18 4.78 4.46
CA ILE A 28 0.09 5.20 5.04
C ILE A 28 0.39 6.63 4.60
N ARG A 29 0.46 7.53 5.57
CA ARG A 29 0.74 8.96 5.35
C ARG A 29 2.08 9.33 5.96
N SER A 30 2.80 10.26 5.32
CA SER A 30 4.03 10.80 5.89
C SER A 30 3.75 11.46 7.25
N ALA A 31 4.70 11.34 8.17
CA ALA A 31 4.65 12.14 9.39
C ALA A 31 4.78 13.64 9.03
N PRO A 32 4.09 14.53 9.77
CA PRO A 32 4.33 15.97 9.66
C PRO A 32 5.81 16.29 9.89
N GLY A 33 6.38 17.19 9.09
CA GLY A 33 7.78 17.61 9.23
C GLY A 33 8.81 16.60 8.70
N SER A 34 8.40 15.63 7.88
CA SER A 34 9.35 14.78 7.15
C SER A 34 10.34 15.62 6.35
N ARG A 35 11.64 15.32 6.47
CA ARG A 35 12.72 15.99 5.73
C ARG A 35 12.90 15.44 4.31
N LEU A 36 12.21 14.35 3.98
CA LEU A 36 12.24 13.76 2.65
C LEU A 36 11.34 14.57 1.70
N SER A 37 11.82 14.81 0.48
CA SER A 37 11.05 15.47 -0.58
C SER A 37 9.92 14.59 -1.12
N ASN A 38 10.08 13.26 -1.09
CA ASN A 38 9.09 12.29 -1.52
C ASN A 38 9.00 11.09 -0.54
N PRO A 39 8.48 11.28 0.68
CA PRO A 39 8.45 10.24 1.70
C PRO A 39 7.62 9.02 1.28
N LEU A 40 6.52 9.21 0.55
CA LEU A 40 5.66 8.12 0.10
C LEU A 40 6.31 7.29 -1.02
N GLY A 41 6.98 7.94 -1.97
CA GLY A 41 7.72 7.23 -3.02
C GLY A 41 8.92 6.47 -2.47
N VAL A 42 9.64 7.02 -1.49
CA VAL A 42 10.73 6.29 -0.80
C VAL A 42 10.18 5.04 -0.10
N LEU A 43 9.06 5.17 0.61
CA LEU A 43 8.41 4.02 1.25
C LEU A 43 7.95 2.97 0.22
N GLU A 44 7.35 3.40 -0.88
CA GLU A 44 6.92 2.52 -1.97
C GLU A 44 8.12 1.73 -2.54
N GLN A 45 9.24 2.39 -2.80
CA GLN A 45 10.46 1.74 -3.28
C GLN A 45 10.98 0.68 -2.30
N ARG A 46 10.95 0.98 -0.99
CA ARG A 46 11.36 0.03 0.05
C ARG A 46 10.45 -1.18 0.12
N LEU A 47 9.14 -0.97 0.04
CA LEU A 47 8.15 -2.05 -0.01
C LEU A 47 8.34 -2.95 -1.25
N ARG A 48 8.70 -2.36 -2.40
CA ARG A 48 9.03 -3.11 -3.62
C ARG A 48 10.35 -3.90 -3.49
N ALA A 49 11.26 -3.47 -2.64
CA ALA A 49 12.57 -4.10 -2.42
C ALA A 49 12.56 -5.24 -1.40
N LEU A 50 11.44 -5.50 -0.72
CA LEU A 50 11.28 -6.65 0.18
C LEU A 50 11.41 -7.99 -0.58
N PRO A 51 11.75 -9.10 0.10
CA PRO A 51 11.88 -10.41 -0.54
C PRO A 51 10.66 -10.82 -1.38
N ARG A 52 9.46 -10.45 -0.93
CA ARG A 52 8.24 -10.47 -1.74
C ARG A 52 7.77 -9.03 -1.93
N PRO A 53 7.91 -8.47 -3.15
CA PRO A 53 7.54 -7.09 -3.42
C PRO A 53 6.10 -6.78 -3.01
N VAL A 54 5.92 -5.73 -2.21
CA VAL A 54 4.61 -5.22 -1.81
C VAL A 54 4.28 -4.01 -2.68
N ILE A 55 3.24 -4.12 -3.49
CA ILE A 55 2.83 -3.08 -4.43
C ILE A 55 1.63 -2.33 -3.88
N GLY A 56 1.80 -1.04 -3.62
CA GLY A 56 0.72 -0.13 -3.23
C GLY A 56 0.39 0.89 -4.30
N ARG A 57 -0.66 1.68 -4.06
CA ARG A 57 -1.06 2.81 -4.90
C ARG A 57 -0.84 4.12 -4.16
N ILE A 58 -0.11 5.06 -4.74
CA ILE A 58 -0.01 6.42 -4.21
C ILE A 58 -1.19 7.26 -4.71
N GLY A 59 -1.87 7.96 -3.81
CA GLY A 59 -2.96 8.87 -4.14
C GLY A 59 -3.64 9.38 -2.87
N GLN A 60 -4.34 10.52 -2.95
CA GLN A 60 -5.00 11.12 -1.79
C GLN A 60 -4.02 11.34 -0.61
N ASP A 61 -2.79 11.80 -0.93
CA ASP A 61 -1.70 12.02 0.02
C ASP A 61 -1.33 10.82 0.91
N ALA A 62 -1.61 9.60 0.43
CA ALA A 62 -1.29 8.35 1.11
C ALA A 62 -0.74 7.31 0.13
N LEU A 63 0.04 6.38 0.67
CA LEU A 63 0.28 5.08 0.06
C LEU A 63 -0.79 4.11 0.56
N TRP A 64 -1.55 3.53 -0.37
CA TRP A 64 -2.64 2.60 -0.11
C TRP A 64 -2.21 1.16 -0.35
N LEU A 65 -2.48 0.30 0.63
CA LEU A 65 -2.42 -1.16 0.49
C LEU A 65 -3.85 -1.71 0.61
N ASP A 66 -4.41 -2.20 -0.50
CA ASP A 66 -5.75 -2.78 -0.52
C ASP A 66 -5.72 -4.22 0.01
N LEU A 67 -6.39 -4.48 1.12
CA LEU A 67 -6.37 -5.78 1.79
C LEU A 67 -7.14 -6.85 1.02
N ARG A 68 -8.02 -6.47 0.08
CA ARG A 68 -8.65 -7.45 -0.84
C ARG A 68 -7.62 -8.20 -1.67
N CYS A 69 -6.48 -7.56 -1.97
CA CYS A 69 -5.41 -8.16 -2.76
C CYS A 69 -4.47 -9.05 -1.93
N LEU A 70 -4.68 -9.12 -0.60
CA LEU A 70 -3.91 -9.99 0.28
C LEU A 70 -4.68 -11.30 0.52
N GLU A 71 -4.25 -12.36 -0.15
CA GLU A 71 -4.78 -13.70 0.11
C GLU A 71 -4.36 -14.21 1.49
N ALA A 72 -5.25 -14.95 2.17
CA ALA A 72 -5.00 -15.47 3.52
C ALA A 72 -3.70 -16.31 3.62
N ALA A 73 -3.37 -17.07 2.57
CA ALA A 73 -2.14 -17.86 2.52
C ALA A 73 -0.85 -17.01 2.48
N HIS A 74 -0.95 -15.74 2.09
CA HIS A 74 0.18 -14.81 1.99
C HIS A 74 0.31 -13.88 3.21
N GLU A 75 -0.71 -13.81 4.07
CA GLU A 75 -0.76 -12.87 5.20
C GLU A 75 0.44 -13.02 6.14
N THR A 76 0.73 -14.25 6.59
CA THR A 76 1.85 -14.50 7.52
C THR A 76 3.19 -14.10 6.90
N ALA A 77 3.41 -14.40 5.62
CA ALA A 77 4.64 -14.05 4.92
C ALA A 77 4.76 -12.53 4.72
N PHE A 78 3.64 -11.86 4.40
CA PHE A 78 3.58 -10.41 4.28
C PHE A 78 3.96 -9.73 5.60
N ILE A 79 3.37 -10.16 6.74
CA ILE A 79 3.67 -9.58 8.05
C ILE A 79 5.13 -9.82 8.43
N ALA A 80 5.64 -11.05 8.24
CA ALA A 80 6.99 -11.41 8.64
C ALA A 80 8.07 -10.55 7.96
N GLN A 81 7.94 -10.30 6.65
CA GLN A 81 8.93 -9.50 5.90
C GLN A 81 8.89 -8.00 6.23
N LEU A 82 7.84 -7.47 6.88
CA LEU A 82 7.81 -6.05 7.26
C LEU A 82 8.92 -5.68 8.26
N ALA A 83 9.46 -6.65 8.99
CA ALA A 83 10.62 -6.46 9.86
C ALA A 83 11.90 -6.10 9.09
N GLU A 84 11.97 -6.41 7.78
CA GLU A 84 13.09 -6.08 6.90
C GLU A 84 12.99 -4.67 6.32
N LEU A 85 11.88 -3.96 6.59
CA LEU A 85 11.68 -2.60 6.11
C LEU A 85 12.60 -1.64 6.89
N THR A 86 13.66 -1.18 6.23
CA THR A 86 14.63 -0.26 6.83
C THR A 86 14.22 1.20 6.73
N ALA A 87 14.67 2.01 7.70
CA ALA A 87 14.37 3.44 7.83
C ALA A 87 15.23 4.34 6.93
#